data_AF-A0A5C9B935-F1
#
_entry.id   AF-A0A5C9B935-F1
#
_cell.length_a   1.000
_cell.length_b   1.000
_cell.length_c   1.000
_cell.angle_alpha   90.00
_cell.angle_beta   90.00
_cell.angle_gamma   90.00
#
_symmetry.space_group_name_H-M   'P 1'
#
loop_
_entity.id
_entity.type
_entity.pdbx_description
1 polymer ?
#
loop_
_entity_poly.entity_id
_entity_poly.type
_entity_poly.pdbx_seq_one_letter_code
_entity_poly.pdbx_strand_id
1 'polypeptide(L)' 'MNKRASGPPRRPRNPVAKAVRTPAFKQRVVPDKRWKTKLEDVEKTARETPPEDEKPEV' A
#
# COMPACT_ATOMS: atom_id res chain seq x y z
N MET A 1 -32.60 -16.58 -35.98
CA MET A 1 -32.83 -16.36 -34.53
C MET A 1 -31.50 -16.15 -33.83
N ASN A 2 -31.15 -14.88 -33.55
CA ASN A 2 -29.93 -14.51 -32.83
C ASN A 2 -30.11 -14.74 -31.32
N LYS A 3 -29.58 -15.85 -30.79
CA LYS A 3 -29.28 -15.97 -29.35
C LYS A 3 -27.99 -16.77 -29.14
N ARG A 4 -26.84 -16.12 -29.30
CA ARG A 4 -25.60 -16.53 -28.61
C ARG A 4 -25.51 -15.70 -27.33
N ALA A 5 -26.26 -16.07 -26.31
CA ALA A 5 -26.26 -15.39 -25.00
C ALA A 5 -25.86 -16.33 -23.86
N SER A 6 -25.01 -17.31 -24.12
CA SER A 6 -24.54 -18.24 -23.09
C SER A 6 -23.03 -18.49 -23.21
N GLY A 7 -22.26 -17.42 -23.04
CA GLY A 7 -20.96 -17.60 -22.38
C GLY A 7 -21.22 -17.87 -20.89
N PRO A 8 -20.38 -18.64 -20.18
CA PRO A 8 -20.48 -18.74 -18.73
C PRO A 8 -20.51 -17.31 -18.14
N PRO A 9 -21.42 -17.02 -17.19
CA PRO A 9 -21.62 -15.65 -16.73
C PRO A 9 -20.29 -15.08 -16.25
N ARG A 10 -19.89 -13.96 -16.84
CA ARG A 10 -18.62 -13.27 -16.54
C ARG A 10 -18.57 -12.70 -15.11
N ARG A 11 -19.60 -12.90 -14.29
CA ARG A 11 -19.78 -12.27 -12.99
C ARG A 11 -20.31 -13.26 -11.93
N PRO A 12 -19.99 -13.02 -10.65
CA PRO A 12 -20.43 -13.91 -9.57
C PRO A 12 -21.94 -13.80 -9.38
N ARG A 13 -22.63 -14.94 -9.42
CA ARG A 13 -24.04 -15.06 -9.06
C ARG A 13 -24.28 -14.90 -7.55
N ASN A 14 -23.21 -14.93 -6.74
CA ASN A 14 -23.29 -14.91 -5.29
C ASN A 14 -23.24 -13.45 -4.76
N PRO A 15 -24.27 -13.00 -4.01
CA PRO A 15 -24.30 -11.65 -3.43
C PRO A 15 -23.12 -11.37 -2.48
N VAL A 16 -22.64 -12.38 -1.75
CA VAL A 16 -21.47 -12.26 -0.87
C VAL A 16 -20.21 -11.94 -1.67
N ALA A 17 -20.02 -12.63 -2.79
CA ALA A 17 -18.86 -12.39 -3.65
C ALA A 17 -18.90 -10.99 -4.30
N LYS A 18 -20.09 -10.39 -4.47
CA LYS A 18 -20.23 -8.99 -4.88
C LYS A 18 -19.82 -8.05 -3.75
N ALA A 19 -20.26 -8.32 -2.52
CA ALA A 19 -19.95 -7.49 -1.34
C ALA A 19 -18.45 -7.47 -1.01
N VAL A 20 -17.78 -8.62 -1.00
CA VAL A 20 -16.34 -8.73 -0.66
C VAL A 20 -15.44 -7.96 -1.64
N ARG A 21 -15.87 -7.77 -2.89
CA ARG A 21 -15.11 -6.98 -3.88
C ARG A 21 -15.24 -5.46 -3.69
N THR A 22 -16.08 -4.99 -2.77
CA THR A 22 -16.21 -3.56 -2.49
C THR A 22 -15.07 -3.07 -1.57
N PRO A 23 -14.73 -1.77 -1.60
CA PRO A 23 -13.68 -1.21 -0.74
C PRO A 23 -13.92 -1.38 0.76
N ALA A 24 -15.16 -1.62 1.18
CA ALA A 24 -15.51 -1.86 2.58
C ALA A 24 -14.76 -3.06 3.19
N PHE A 25 -14.46 -4.07 2.38
CA PHE A 25 -13.78 -5.29 2.79
C PHE A 25 -12.30 -5.35 2.36
N LYS A 26 -11.71 -4.22 1.94
CA LYS A 26 -10.30 -4.17 1.58
C LYS A 26 -9.44 -4.44 2.83
N GLN A 27 -8.35 -5.18 2.66
CA GLN A 27 -7.35 -5.38 3.71
C GLN A 27 -6.85 -4.03 4.22
N ARG A 28 -6.93 -3.82 5.54
CA ARG A 28 -6.40 -2.64 6.21
C ARG A 28 -5.03 -2.97 6.77
N VAL A 29 -4.02 -2.22 6.34
CA VAL A 29 -2.68 -2.32 6.91
C VAL A 29 -2.69 -1.57 8.25
N VAL A 30 -2.33 -2.28 9.32
CA VAL A 30 -2.12 -1.65 10.63
C VAL A 30 -0.66 -1.19 10.68
N PRO A 31 -0.38 0.10 10.96
CA PRO A 31 0.99 0.57 11.09
C PRO A 31 1.72 -0.16 12.22
N ASP A 32 2.93 -0.65 11.94
CA ASP A 32 3.79 -1.24 12.96
C ASP A 32 4.27 -0.16 13.95
N LYS A 33 4.11 -0.41 15.25
CA LYS A 33 4.54 0.49 16.31
C LYS A 33 6.05 0.67 16.33
N ARG A 34 6.82 -0.37 15.97
CA ARG A 34 8.29 -0.33 15.95
C ARG A 34 8.86 0.50 14.79
N TRP A 35 8.04 0.74 13.77
CA TRP A 35 8.45 1.56 12.64
C TRP A 35 8.51 3.05 13.00
N LYS A 36 7.65 3.50 13.92
CA LYS A 36 7.62 4.90 14.36
C LYS A 36 8.94 5.32 15.02
N THR A 37 9.46 4.49 15.92
CA THR A 37 10.72 4.78 16.62
C THR A 37 11.90 4.84 15.65
N LYS A 38 11.95 3.93 14.67
CA LYS A 38 13.00 3.96 13.63
C LYS A 38 12.98 5.24 12.79
N LEU A 39 11.80 5.75 12.44
CA LEU A 39 11.71 7.02 11.70
C LEU A 39 12.18 8.21 12.55
N GLU A 40 11.79 8.24 13.82
CA GLU A 40 12.21 9.30 14.75
C GLU A 40 13.74 9.28 15.00
N ASP A 41 14.34 8.08 15.06
CA ASP A 41 15.79 7.93 15.23
C ASP A 41 16.58 8.34 13.97
N VAL A 42 16.05 8.06 12.79
CA VAL A 42 16.63 8.51 11.51
C VAL A 42 16.54 10.03 11.35
N GLU A 43 15.42 10.65 11.74
CA GLU A 43 15.28 12.11 11.69
C GLU A 43 16.21 12.83 12.69
N LYS A 44 16.45 12.25 13.87
CA LYS A 44 17.40 12.80 14.85
C LYS A 44 18.85 12.71 14.36
N THR A 45 19.25 11.54 13.88
CA THR A 45 20.61 11.34 13.34
C THR A 45 20.88 12.22 12.12
N ALA A 46 19.89 12.45 11.26
CA ALA A 46 20.01 13.38 10.12
C ALA A 46 20.11 14.86 10.51
N ARG A 47 19.63 15.26 11.69
CA ARG A 47 19.75 16.64 12.20
C ARG A 47 21.03 16.87 13.00
N GLU A 48 21.58 15.84 13.61
CA GLU A 48 22.77 15.93 14.45
C GLU A 48 24.09 15.82 13.66
N THR A 49 24.05 15.28 12.44
CA THR A 49 25.23 15.18 11.57
C THR A 49 25.11 16.18 10.41
N PRO A 50 25.93 17.25 10.36
CA PRO A 50 26.05 18.07 9.15
C PRO A 50 26.62 17.19 8.02
N PRO A 51 26.20 17.38 6.76
CA PRO A 51 26.84 16.69 5.64
C PRO A 51 28.31 17.12 5.56
N GLU A 52 29.22 16.23 5.95
CA GLU A 52 30.66 16.37 5.71
C GLU A 52 30.97 16.04 4.25
N ASP A 53 30.44 16.82 3.30
CA ASP A 53 30.87 16.74 1.92
C ASP A 53 31.00 18.16 1.38
N GLU A 54 32.24 18.65 1.44
CA GLU A 54 32.92 19.54 0.48
C GLU A 54 34.15 20.16 1.18
N LYS A 55 35.19 19.35 1.38
CA LYS A 55 36.56 19.89 1.51
C LYS A 55 37.10 20.06 0.09
N PRO A 56 37.37 21.29 -0.40
CA PRO A 56 38.04 21.45 -1.66
C PRO A 56 39.48 20.92 -1.51
N GLU A 57 39.80 19.88 -2.27
CA GLU A 57 41.17 19.44 -2.48
C GLU A 57 41.94 20.57 -3.19
N VAL A 58 43.15 20.85 -2.68
CA VAL A 58 44.03 21.98 -3.03
C VAL A 58 44.59 21.85 -4.44
#